data_AF-A0A7S1D177-F1
#
_entry.id   AF-A0A7S1D177-F1
#
_cell.length_a   1.000
_cell.length_b   1.000
_cell.length_c   1.000
_cell.angle_alpha   90.00
_cell.angle_beta   90.00
_cell.angle_gamma   90.00
#
_symmetry.space_group_name_H-M   'P 1'
#
loop_
_entity.id
_entity.type
_entity.pdbx_description
1 polymer ?
#
loop_
_entity_poly.entity_id
_entity_poly.type
_entity_poly.pdbx_seq_one_letter_code
_entity_poly.pdbx_strand_id
1 'polypeptide(L)'
;MKYSSVFVSLLASIPAISTAWQTTLPLSFGRVATQGKVAVAREAKTELQATLADIKKTRAAKRKSRRKDMKKKRGVKPSIEPKPLPEGQTAYDNDLESTIQAKIDAWVQKKDELMAQLDDMVNSVPNFYDDLMYSLAAANDDAQVRLDRPLYDVLGDLTWTSLDGTTTTQINGWPLDYAGYKDFLSWYAKYTPQQSDLPAWSDPATGISQQVFDHLCHFYWLVDQDLSDSPSGVATLQEYPGFANWLVDYANLWGAFCDSQLSISQKTIKSFVDYSPNFNVTDSMIPWNEELYPEDGEDFPPDTIFDPNGVPLRPNSPSGWKTWNQFFARQLNGGLRPIDDPEDNTVICSTADCTFMQMFPIDEEGNVIADDGDGVVIKNGKIGNVRELLAGSDYADAFDGGTYMHFFLAPYSYHRFRTPVKGEIKECFPVPGRTYLDVIIKDDGQFDAPDYANDGYEFIQSRGILTIDTTESDAGNVGIVAAIPVGMAQVSGVSMTATPGPAPKGAEFGFFTFGGSDNALLFQKGVNPTLFDTVTGDSPDTDGAVYNLVSSKVGTAHLLPTPVDD
;
A
#
# COMPACT_ATOMS: atom_id res chain seq x y z
N MET A 1 28.83 -20.07 -50.90
CA MET A 1 28.42 -19.43 -52.18
C MET A 1 27.51 -18.27 -51.80
N LYS A 2 27.81 -16.99 -52.06
CA LYS A 2 27.86 -16.27 -53.36
C LYS A 2 26.48 -16.07 -54.02
N TYR A 3 25.77 -15.02 -53.59
CA TYR A 3 25.09 -13.96 -54.39
C TYR A 3 24.96 -12.74 -53.42
N SER A 4 25.12 -11.43 -53.69
CA SER A 4 25.33 -10.56 -54.87
C SER A 4 24.10 -10.28 -55.76
N SER A 5 23.69 -9.02 -56.05
CA SER A 5 24.28 -7.71 -55.68
C SER A 5 23.43 -6.51 -56.10
N VAL A 6 23.55 -5.38 -55.37
CA VAL A 6 23.51 -3.97 -55.86
C VAL A 6 22.22 -3.43 -56.52
N PHE A 7 21.67 -2.35 -55.95
CA PHE A 7 21.43 -1.10 -56.71
C PHE A 7 21.71 0.14 -55.84
N VAL A 8 21.94 1.31 -56.47
CA VAL A 8 22.83 2.35 -55.92
C VAL A 8 22.46 3.79 -56.33
N SER A 9 22.69 4.75 -55.41
CA SER A 9 22.87 6.22 -55.59
C SER A 9 21.73 7.16 -56.01
N LEU A 10 21.49 8.18 -55.18
CA LEU A 10 21.65 9.64 -55.44
C LEU A 10 21.53 10.37 -54.06
N LEU A 11 22.17 11.49 -53.71
CA LEU A 11 23.00 12.50 -54.37
C LEU A 11 24.22 12.89 -53.51
N ALA A 12 25.25 13.49 -54.14
CA ALA A 12 26.23 14.38 -53.49
C ALA A 12 25.96 15.83 -54.01
N SER A 13 26.44 16.94 -53.44
CA SER A 13 27.87 17.26 -53.29
C SER A 13 28.14 18.61 -52.59
N ILE A 14 29.25 18.70 -51.83
CA ILE A 14 30.31 19.77 -51.88
C ILE A 14 29.97 21.23 -51.42
N PRO A 15 30.90 21.97 -50.74
CA PRO A 15 32.11 21.60 -49.99
C PRO A 15 32.23 22.20 -48.55
N ALA A 16 33.32 21.84 -47.86
CA ALA A 16 33.76 22.44 -46.59
C ALA A 16 34.76 23.61 -46.77
N ILE A 17 35.07 24.31 -45.67
CA ILE A 17 36.23 25.21 -45.52
C ILE A 17 37.05 24.76 -44.29
N SER A 18 38.38 24.78 -44.41
CA SER A 18 39.36 24.46 -43.34
C SER A 18 39.90 25.76 -42.67
N THR A 19 40.72 25.78 -41.62
CA THR A 19 41.67 24.77 -41.10
C THR A 19 41.95 25.00 -39.60
N ALA A 20 42.54 24.00 -38.95
CA ALA A 20 42.89 23.91 -37.53
C ALA A 20 43.67 25.08 -36.89
N TRP A 21 43.56 25.17 -35.56
CA TRP A 21 44.67 25.41 -34.63
C TRP A 21 44.52 24.53 -33.39
N GLN A 22 45.63 24.10 -32.78
CA GLN A 22 45.66 23.32 -31.54
C GLN A 22 45.76 24.23 -30.31
N THR A 23 45.05 23.93 -29.21
CA THR A 23 45.62 23.60 -27.87
C THR A 23 44.55 23.60 -26.76
N THR A 24 44.82 22.84 -25.68
CA THR A 24 44.27 22.96 -24.31
C THR A 24 42.74 22.86 -24.07
N LEU A 25 42.37 21.74 -23.42
CA LEU A 25 41.30 21.65 -22.41
C LEU A 25 41.42 22.80 -21.38
N PRO A 26 40.29 23.32 -20.83
CA PRO A 26 39.64 22.61 -19.72
C PRO A 26 38.09 22.69 -19.63
N LEU A 27 37.52 21.68 -18.96
CA LEU A 27 36.34 21.69 -18.07
C LEU A 27 35.17 22.65 -18.39
N SER A 28 34.09 22.11 -19.00
CA SER A 28 32.77 22.77 -18.97
C SER A 28 31.53 21.86 -19.07
N PHE A 29 31.65 20.54 -18.85
CA PHE A 29 30.48 19.67 -18.65
C PHE A 29 29.92 19.85 -17.22
N GLY A 30 29.11 20.88 -17.03
CA GLY A 30 28.62 21.26 -15.70
C GLY A 30 27.61 22.41 -15.72
N ARG A 31 26.52 22.29 -16.50
CA ARG A 31 25.36 23.21 -16.45
C ARG A 31 24.05 22.72 -17.06
N VAL A 32 24.09 21.80 -18.04
CA VAL A 32 22.87 21.30 -18.71
C VAL A 32 22.10 20.32 -17.82
N ALA A 33 22.77 19.28 -17.30
CA ALA A 33 22.15 18.26 -16.44
C ALA A 33 21.54 18.84 -15.13
N THR A 34 22.11 19.92 -14.61
CA THR A 34 21.57 20.64 -13.44
C THR A 34 20.38 21.56 -13.77
N GLN A 35 20.16 21.95 -15.03
CA GLN A 35 18.97 22.72 -15.40
C GLN A 35 17.71 21.85 -15.48
N GLY A 36 17.82 20.61 -15.97
CA GLY A 36 16.70 19.66 -15.99
C GLY A 36 16.20 19.30 -14.59
N LYS A 37 17.09 18.85 -13.71
CA LYS A 37 16.73 18.50 -12.31
C LYS A 37 16.12 19.68 -11.53
N VAL A 38 16.62 20.91 -11.76
CA VAL A 38 16.08 22.13 -11.13
C VAL A 38 14.76 22.59 -11.78
N ALA A 39 14.43 22.16 -12.99
CA ALA A 39 13.11 22.41 -13.59
C ALA A 39 12.04 21.57 -12.89
N VAL A 40 12.16 20.24 -12.89
CA VAL A 40 11.17 19.31 -12.32
C VAL A 40 10.91 19.59 -10.82
N ALA A 41 11.95 19.88 -10.04
CA ALA A 41 11.81 20.24 -8.62
C ALA A 41 11.13 21.60 -8.40
N ARG A 42 11.24 22.55 -9.34
CA ARG A 42 10.51 23.82 -9.30
C ARG A 42 9.06 23.66 -9.74
N GLU A 43 8.83 22.87 -10.77
CA GLU A 43 7.52 22.53 -11.33
C GLU A 43 6.65 21.94 -10.22
N ALA A 44 7.08 20.84 -9.60
CA ALA A 44 6.43 20.24 -8.44
C ALA A 44 6.16 21.25 -7.31
N LYS A 45 7.14 22.10 -6.96
CA LYS A 45 6.97 23.11 -5.91
C LYS A 45 5.93 24.18 -6.27
N THR A 46 5.88 24.62 -7.51
CA THR A 46 4.89 25.60 -8.02
C THR A 46 3.49 25.00 -8.06
N GLU A 47 3.36 23.74 -8.49
CA GLU A 47 2.09 23.03 -8.59
C GLU A 47 1.48 22.72 -7.22
N LEU A 48 2.33 22.39 -6.24
CA LEU A 48 1.94 22.20 -4.84
C LEU A 48 1.52 23.52 -4.15
N GLN A 49 2.18 24.63 -4.49
CA GLN A 49 1.72 25.97 -4.09
C GLN A 49 0.37 26.34 -4.73
N ALA A 50 0.08 25.81 -5.91
CA ALA A 50 -1.19 26.00 -6.60
C ALA A 50 -2.33 25.16 -5.97
N THR A 51 -2.05 23.95 -5.46
CA THR A 51 -3.03 23.22 -4.61
C THR A 51 -3.40 24.01 -3.37
N LEU A 52 -2.40 24.62 -2.73
CA LEU A 52 -2.59 25.45 -1.55
C LEU A 52 -3.52 26.64 -1.88
N ALA A 53 -3.45 27.18 -3.09
CA ALA A 53 -4.36 28.20 -3.60
C ALA A 53 -5.80 27.69 -3.84
N ASP A 54 -5.99 26.48 -4.37
CA ASP A 54 -7.36 25.95 -4.55
C ASP A 54 -8.00 25.47 -3.24
N ILE A 55 -7.22 24.90 -2.31
CA ILE A 55 -7.66 24.60 -0.94
C ILE A 55 -8.10 25.90 -0.24
N LYS A 56 -7.36 27.01 -0.39
CA LYS A 56 -7.79 28.35 0.08
C LYS A 56 -9.12 28.78 -0.56
N LYS A 57 -9.24 28.67 -1.88
CA LYS A 57 -10.42 29.06 -2.68
C LYS A 57 -11.66 28.27 -2.27
N THR A 58 -11.55 26.96 -2.09
CA THR A 58 -12.61 26.06 -1.62
C THR A 58 -13.00 26.32 -0.15
N ARG A 59 -12.03 26.54 0.74
CA ARG A 59 -12.31 26.97 2.14
C ARG A 59 -12.96 28.36 2.18
N ALA A 60 -12.55 29.29 1.33
CA ALA A 60 -13.15 30.62 1.20
C ALA A 60 -14.59 30.57 0.65
N ALA A 61 -14.89 29.67 -0.30
CA ALA A 61 -16.23 29.43 -0.80
C ALA A 61 -17.18 28.94 0.31
N LYS A 62 -16.80 27.89 1.07
CA LYS A 62 -17.60 27.42 2.23
C LYS A 62 -17.78 28.52 3.30
N ARG A 63 -16.77 29.36 3.54
CA ARG A 63 -16.88 30.56 4.41
C ARG A 63 -17.82 31.63 3.86
N LYS A 64 -18.00 31.72 2.55
CA LYS A 64 -18.89 32.68 1.87
C LYS A 64 -20.35 32.23 1.92
N SER A 65 -20.65 30.93 1.77
CA SER A 65 -21.99 30.37 2.06
C SER A 65 -22.37 30.61 3.51
N ARG A 66 -21.60 30.13 4.51
CA ARG A 66 -21.90 30.36 5.94
C ARG A 66 -22.20 31.83 6.30
N ARG A 67 -21.58 32.80 5.60
CA ARG A 67 -21.84 34.26 5.75
C ARG A 67 -23.08 34.80 5.01
N LYS A 68 -23.61 34.09 4.01
CA LYS A 68 -24.90 34.31 3.32
C LYS A 68 -26.04 33.82 4.22
N ASP A 69 -25.93 32.60 4.73
CA ASP A 69 -26.98 31.89 5.49
C ASP A 69 -27.23 32.59 6.85
N MET A 70 -26.16 32.97 7.56
CA MET A 70 -26.22 33.79 8.78
C MET A 70 -26.82 35.20 8.56
N LYS A 71 -26.89 35.70 7.32
CA LYS A 71 -27.62 36.94 6.99
C LYS A 71 -29.08 36.64 6.63
N LYS A 72 -29.35 35.54 5.92
CA LYS A 72 -30.70 35.05 5.59
C LYS A 72 -31.54 34.84 6.86
N LYS A 73 -30.93 34.26 7.91
CA LYS A 73 -31.55 34.02 9.23
C LYS A 73 -31.63 35.27 10.16
N ARG A 74 -31.35 36.49 9.69
CA ARG A 74 -31.37 37.72 10.51
C ARG A 74 -32.09 38.91 9.84
N GLY A 75 -33.39 39.02 10.10
CA GLY A 75 -34.16 40.22 9.80
C GLY A 75 -33.81 41.39 10.71
N VAL A 76 -33.60 42.57 10.11
CA VAL A 76 -33.35 43.88 10.74
C VAL A 76 -31.98 44.05 11.45
N LYS A 77 -31.33 45.19 11.18
CA LYS A 77 -30.02 45.62 11.70
C LYS A 77 -30.17 46.50 12.95
N PRO A 78 -29.14 46.59 13.80
CA PRO A 78 -28.32 47.82 13.76
C PRO A 78 -27.01 47.69 12.96
N SER A 79 -26.41 48.84 12.62
CA SER A 79 -25.11 48.91 11.96
C SER A 79 -23.98 48.63 12.96
N ILE A 80 -23.47 47.40 12.93
CA ILE A 80 -22.17 47.05 13.50
C ILE A 80 -21.26 46.76 12.31
N GLU A 81 -20.12 47.45 12.21
CA GLU A 81 -19.09 47.11 11.23
C GLU A 81 -18.58 45.68 11.45
N PRO A 82 -18.20 44.94 10.40
CA PRO A 82 -17.65 43.61 10.59
C PRO A 82 -16.35 43.71 11.40
N LYS A 83 -16.40 43.32 12.69
CA LYS A 83 -15.18 43.14 13.48
C LYS A 83 -14.18 42.30 12.67
N PRO A 84 -12.89 42.65 12.68
CA PRO A 84 -11.87 41.78 12.10
C PRO A 84 -11.96 40.37 12.72
N LEU A 85 -11.45 39.38 11.99
CA LEU A 85 -11.38 38.01 12.51
C LEU A 85 -10.60 38.01 13.84
N PRO A 86 -11.00 37.22 14.85
CA PRO A 86 -10.20 37.04 16.04
C PRO A 86 -8.80 36.56 15.63
N GLU A 87 -7.76 37.25 16.09
CA GLU A 87 -6.39 37.11 15.55
C GLU A 87 -5.89 35.66 15.57
N GLY A 88 -6.27 34.90 16.61
CA GLY A 88 -5.98 33.48 16.75
C GLY A 88 -6.59 32.56 15.68
N GLN A 89 -7.71 32.91 15.03
CA GLN A 89 -8.28 32.08 13.96
C GLN A 89 -7.56 32.29 12.62
N THR A 90 -7.12 33.52 12.33
CA THR A 90 -6.19 33.78 11.22
C THR A 90 -4.80 33.20 11.48
N ALA A 91 -4.33 33.21 12.73
CA ALA A 91 -3.10 32.52 13.10
C ALA A 91 -3.20 31.00 12.86
N TYR A 92 -4.28 30.37 13.34
CA TYR A 92 -4.53 28.93 13.14
C TYR A 92 -4.63 28.52 11.67
N ASP A 93 -5.32 29.31 10.84
CA ASP A 93 -5.38 29.06 9.39
C ASP A 93 -3.98 29.10 8.76
N ASN A 94 -3.17 30.11 9.10
CA ASN A 94 -1.82 30.29 8.56
C ASN A 94 -0.84 29.24 9.07
N ASP A 95 -0.96 28.82 10.34
CA ASP A 95 -0.10 27.83 10.99
C ASP A 95 -0.32 26.41 10.41
N LEU A 96 -1.59 26.05 10.19
CA LEU A 96 -1.98 24.85 9.44
C LEU A 96 -1.47 24.91 7.99
N GLU A 97 -1.50 26.08 7.36
CA GLU A 97 -0.99 26.28 6.00
C GLU A 97 0.53 26.10 5.90
N SER A 98 1.30 26.70 6.81
CA SER A 98 2.75 26.49 6.89
C SER A 98 3.11 25.04 7.21
N THR A 99 2.32 24.37 8.06
CA THR A 99 2.51 22.95 8.39
C THR A 99 2.31 22.05 7.15
N ILE A 100 1.30 22.35 6.31
CA ILE A 100 1.08 21.61 5.06
C ILE A 100 2.22 21.87 4.07
N GLN A 101 2.64 23.12 3.85
CA GLN A 101 3.75 23.43 2.95
C GLN A 101 5.09 22.83 3.43
N ALA A 102 5.32 22.77 4.74
CA ALA A 102 6.53 22.15 5.30
C ALA A 102 6.58 20.63 5.07
N LYS A 103 5.45 19.91 5.25
CA LYS A 103 5.34 18.49 4.89
C LYS A 103 5.60 18.25 3.40
N ILE A 104 5.04 19.12 2.55
CA ILE A 104 5.22 19.09 1.09
C ILE A 104 6.69 19.30 0.71
N ASP A 105 7.33 20.34 1.24
CA ASP A 105 8.72 20.67 0.92
C ASP A 105 9.68 19.55 1.37
N ALA A 106 9.42 18.93 2.53
CA ALA A 106 10.18 17.78 3.03
C ALA A 106 9.99 16.52 2.16
N TRP A 107 8.77 16.26 1.68
CA TRP A 107 8.49 15.14 0.76
C TRP A 107 9.21 15.32 -0.59
N VAL A 108 9.19 16.53 -1.17
CA VAL A 108 9.92 16.84 -2.41
C VAL A 108 11.43 16.65 -2.20
N GLN A 109 11.97 17.08 -1.05
CA GLN A 109 13.38 16.86 -0.72
C GLN A 109 13.72 15.36 -0.66
N LYS A 110 12.97 14.54 0.09
CA LYS A 110 13.21 13.09 0.20
C LYS A 110 13.08 12.38 -1.16
N LYS A 111 12.16 12.81 -2.03
CA LYS A 111 12.07 12.31 -3.42
C LYS A 111 13.34 12.64 -4.20
N ASP A 112 13.81 13.89 -4.18
CA ASP A 112 14.99 14.32 -4.93
C ASP A 112 16.28 13.64 -4.39
N GLU A 113 16.36 13.38 -3.09
CA GLU A 113 17.41 12.57 -2.46
C GLU A 113 17.37 11.11 -2.95
N LEU A 114 16.19 10.48 -3.00
CA LEU A 114 16.04 9.11 -3.52
C LEU A 114 16.38 8.98 -5.00
N MET A 115 16.01 9.96 -5.84
CA MET A 115 16.42 9.98 -7.24
C MET A 115 17.94 10.16 -7.40
N ALA A 116 18.58 10.88 -6.47
CA ALA A 116 20.04 11.01 -6.45
C ALA A 116 20.75 9.72 -5.99
N GLN A 117 20.15 8.94 -5.08
CA GLN A 117 20.65 7.60 -4.71
C GLN A 117 20.55 6.62 -5.90
N LEU A 118 19.42 6.63 -6.63
CA LEU A 118 19.25 5.81 -7.82
C LEU A 118 20.23 6.20 -8.95
N ASP A 119 20.48 7.51 -9.12
CA ASP A 119 21.53 8.00 -10.02
C ASP A 119 22.92 7.50 -9.59
N ASP A 120 23.24 7.49 -8.30
CA ASP A 120 24.53 6.99 -7.80
C ASP A 120 24.69 5.48 -8.03
N MET A 121 23.65 4.67 -7.79
CA MET A 121 23.66 3.24 -8.09
C MET A 121 23.90 2.98 -9.58
N VAL A 122 23.16 3.67 -10.47
CA VAL A 122 23.33 3.58 -11.94
C VAL A 122 24.74 3.94 -12.41
N ASN A 123 25.45 4.83 -11.71
CA ASN A 123 26.81 5.26 -12.08
C ASN A 123 27.95 4.50 -11.38
N SER A 124 27.67 3.69 -10.35
CA SER A 124 28.70 3.11 -9.48
C SER A 124 28.59 1.60 -9.22
N VAL A 125 27.38 1.01 -9.29
CA VAL A 125 27.18 -0.43 -9.09
C VAL A 125 27.44 -1.14 -10.42
N PRO A 126 28.37 -2.13 -10.48
CA PRO A 126 28.62 -2.90 -11.70
C PRO A 126 27.35 -3.58 -12.21
N ASN A 127 27.18 -3.59 -13.54
CA ASN A 127 26.07 -4.20 -14.30
C ASN A 127 24.66 -3.62 -14.05
N PHE A 128 24.38 -3.00 -12.90
CA PHE A 128 23.04 -2.54 -12.50
C PHE A 128 22.33 -1.65 -13.54
N TYR A 129 23.06 -0.78 -14.27
CA TYR A 129 22.46 0.00 -15.35
C TYR A 129 22.03 -0.85 -16.54
N ASP A 130 22.88 -1.80 -16.96
CA ASP A 130 22.59 -2.66 -18.11
C ASP A 130 21.47 -3.66 -17.77
N ASP A 131 21.47 -4.19 -16.54
CA ASP A 131 20.39 -5.02 -15.98
C ASP A 131 19.06 -4.25 -15.88
N LEU A 132 19.07 -3.00 -15.43
CA LEU A 132 17.87 -2.15 -15.39
C LEU A 132 17.34 -1.87 -16.78
N MET A 133 18.20 -1.53 -17.73
CA MET A 133 17.80 -1.31 -19.12
C MET A 133 17.28 -2.59 -19.79
N TYR A 134 17.79 -3.77 -19.41
CA TYR A 134 17.26 -5.06 -19.85
C TYR A 134 15.88 -5.34 -19.24
N SER A 135 15.73 -5.23 -17.92
CA SER A 135 14.47 -5.47 -17.20
C SER A 135 13.34 -4.61 -17.75
N LEU A 136 13.59 -3.31 -17.96
CA LEU A 136 12.61 -2.39 -18.53
C LEU A 136 12.18 -2.75 -19.97
N ALA A 137 13.12 -3.25 -20.79
CA ALA A 137 12.81 -3.69 -22.15
C ALA A 137 12.04 -5.02 -22.16
N ALA A 138 12.46 -6.00 -21.37
CA ALA A 138 11.79 -7.30 -21.25
C ALA A 138 10.35 -7.17 -20.72
N ALA A 139 10.16 -6.36 -19.67
CA ALA A 139 8.86 -6.08 -19.09
C ALA A 139 7.88 -5.45 -20.09
N ASN A 140 8.36 -4.52 -20.93
CA ASN A 140 7.56 -3.93 -22.02
C ASN A 140 7.23 -4.96 -23.11
N ASP A 141 8.26 -5.64 -23.63
CA ASP A 141 8.12 -6.51 -24.80
C ASP A 141 7.22 -7.72 -24.52
N ASP A 142 7.28 -8.28 -23.30
CA ASP A 142 6.41 -9.38 -22.89
C ASP A 142 4.99 -8.89 -22.53
N ALA A 143 4.85 -7.78 -21.81
CA ALA A 143 3.52 -7.21 -21.55
C ALA A 143 2.80 -6.78 -22.84
N GLN A 144 3.52 -6.33 -23.87
CA GLN A 144 2.95 -6.00 -25.17
C GLN A 144 2.36 -7.22 -25.90
N VAL A 145 2.82 -8.43 -25.55
CA VAL A 145 2.38 -9.71 -26.14
C VAL A 145 1.34 -10.43 -25.28
N ARG A 146 1.48 -10.40 -23.95
CA ARG A 146 0.69 -11.24 -23.02
C ARG A 146 -0.37 -10.49 -22.23
N LEU A 147 -0.18 -9.21 -21.92
CA LEU A 147 -1.14 -8.45 -21.11
C LEU A 147 -2.39 -8.09 -21.94
N ASP A 148 -3.56 -8.02 -21.29
CA ASP A 148 -4.78 -7.55 -21.93
C ASP A 148 -4.59 -6.16 -22.56
N ARG A 149 -5.20 -5.93 -23.72
CA ARG A 149 -4.89 -4.75 -24.53
C ARG A 149 -5.37 -3.44 -23.88
N PRO A 150 -6.64 -3.30 -23.46
CA PRO A 150 -7.07 -2.24 -22.56
C PRO A 150 -6.13 -2.00 -21.38
N LEU A 151 -5.71 -3.06 -20.66
CA LEU A 151 -4.83 -2.93 -19.50
C LEU A 151 -3.44 -2.37 -19.86
N TYR A 152 -2.80 -2.92 -20.90
CA TYR A 152 -1.53 -2.41 -21.44
C TYR A 152 -1.64 -0.93 -21.86
N ASP A 153 -2.73 -0.56 -22.53
CA ASP A 153 -2.92 0.80 -23.05
C ASP A 153 -3.14 1.83 -21.91
N VAL A 154 -3.93 1.52 -20.88
CA VAL A 154 -4.13 2.45 -19.74
C VAL A 154 -2.92 2.53 -18.81
N LEU A 155 -2.12 1.47 -18.71
CA LEU A 155 -0.87 1.49 -17.97
C LEU A 155 0.26 2.18 -18.74
N GLY A 156 0.19 2.23 -20.07
CA GLY A 156 1.14 2.95 -20.92
C GLY A 156 0.88 4.46 -20.99
N ASP A 157 -0.38 4.87 -21.15
CA ASP A 157 -0.80 6.29 -21.26
C ASP A 157 -1.08 6.93 -19.90
N LEU A 158 -0.10 6.90 -19.00
CA LEU A 158 -0.23 7.51 -17.68
C LEU A 158 -0.28 9.03 -17.82
N THR A 159 -1.28 9.66 -17.22
CA THR A 159 -1.36 11.12 -17.16
C THR A 159 -1.21 11.60 -15.73
N TRP A 160 -0.60 12.77 -15.58
CA TRP A 160 -0.62 13.50 -14.33
C TRP A 160 -1.03 14.95 -14.60
N THR A 161 -2.00 15.44 -13.81
CA THR A 161 -2.51 16.81 -13.91
C THR A 161 -2.06 17.62 -12.70
N SER A 162 -1.63 18.85 -12.95
CA SER A 162 -1.25 19.80 -11.91
C SER A 162 -2.38 20.02 -10.92
N LEU A 163 -2.01 20.30 -9.67
CA LEU A 163 -2.95 20.33 -8.56
C LEU A 163 -3.81 21.62 -8.52
N ASP A 164 -3.73 22.44 -9.57
CA ASP A 164 -4.65 23.54 -9.91
C ASP A 164 -5.44 23.30 -11.22
N GLY A 165 -5.23 22.16 -11.89
CA GLY A 165 -5.91 21.77 -13.13
C GLY A 165 -5.44 22.49 -14.39
N THR A 166 -4.25 23.13 -14.38
CA THR A 166 -3.78 23.97 -15.50
C THR A 166 -2.87 23.25 -16.50
N THR A 167 -2.10 22.25 -16.05
CA THR A 167 -1.14 21.49 -16.87
C THR A 167 -1.44 19.99 -16.76
N THR A 168 -1.46 19.26 -17.87
CA THR A 168 -1.48 17.79 -17.85
C THR A 168 -0.26 17.29 -18.61
N THR A 169 0.56 16.49 -17.94
CA THR A 169 1.76 15.87 -18.48
C THR A 169 1.48 14.39 -18.74
N GLN A 170 1.78 13.94 -19.96
CA GLN A 170 1.76 12.53 -20.34
C GLN A 170 3.09 11.89 -19.90
N ILE A 171 3.02 10.72 -19.29
CA ILE A 171 4.13 9.93 -18.78
C ILE A 171 4.00 8.55 -19.41
N ASN A 172 5.06 8.08 -20.08
CA ASN A 172 5.08 6.72 -20.59
C ASN A 172 5.25 5.75 -19.40
N GLY A 173 4.23 4.93 -19.13
CA GLY A 173 4.29 3.90 -18.10
C GLY A 173 5.15 2.69 -18.45
N TRP A 174 5.50 2.49 -19.73
CA TRP A 174 6.42 1.46 -20.22
C TRP A 174 7.80 2.07 -20.61
N PRO A 175 8.61 2.55 -19.65
CA PRO A 175 9.80 3.35 -19.95
C PRO A 175 10.95 2.51 -20.52
N LEU A 176 11.30 2.76 -21.78
CA LEU A 176 12.43 2.10 -22.46
C LEU A 176 13.80 2.78 -22.23
N ASP A 177 13.87 3.79 -21.35
CA ASP A 177 15.14 4.38 -20.91
C ASP A 177 15.09 4.92 -19.47
N TYR A 178 16.27 5.15 -18.89
CA TYR A 178 16.44 5.59 -17.50
C TYR A 178 15.94 7.02 -17.21
N ALA A 179 15.72 7.87 -18.22
CA ALA A 179 15.04 9.15 -18.02
C ALA A 179 13.53 8.90 -17.87
N GLY A 180 12.93 8.16 -18.79
CA GLY A 180 11.54 7.73 -18.72
C GLY A 180 11.22 6.98 -17.43
N TYR A 181 12.12 6.12 -16.95
CA TYR A 181 11.93 5.40 -15.69
C TYR A 181 11.86 6.35 -14.48
N LYS A 182 12.70 7.39 -14.43
CA LYS A 182 12.62 8.41 -13.37
C LYS A 182 11.39 9.31 -13.48
N ASP A 183 10.84 9.50 -14.68
CA ASP A 183 9.57 10.20 -14.89
C ASP A 183 8.39 9.32 -14.43
N PHE A 184 8.41 8.00 -14.72
CA PHE A 184 7.48 7.01 -14.16
C PHE A 184 7.54 6.97 -12.63
N LEU A 185 8.73 6.84 -12.02
CA LEU A 185 8.88 6.88 -10.56
C LEU A 185 8.40 8.22 -9.96
N SER A 186 8.66 9.34 -10.64
CA SER A 186 8.20 10.67 -10.22
C SER A 186 6.68 10.86 -10.39
N TRP A 187 6.03 10.08 -11.25
CA TRP A 187 4.57 9.95 -11.35
C TRP A 187 4.02 9.05 -10.23
N TYR A 188 4.65 7.90 -10.02
CA TYR A 188 4.15 6.85 -9.13
C TYR A 188 4.23 7.25 -7.66
N ALA A 189 5.31 7.90 -7.22
CA ALA A 189 5.44 8.39 -5.84
C ALA A 189 4.34 9.40 -5.42
N LYS A 190 3.60 9.97 -6.40
CA LYS A 190 2.43 10.85 -6.20
C LYS A 190 1.11 10.27 -6.74
N TYR A 191 1.10 8.99 -7.12
CA TYR A 191 -0.13 8.27 -7.48
C TYR A 191 -1.03 8.16 -6.24
N THR A 192 -2.32 8.49 -6.43
CA THR A 192 -3.35 8.34 -5.41
C THR A 192 -4.18 7.10 -5.74
N PRO A 193 -4.16 6.06 -4.90
CA PRO A 193 -4.94 4.85 -5.14
C PRO A 193 -6.42 5.17 -5.35
N GLN A 194 -6.98 4.67 -6.45
CA GLN A 194 -8.33 4.95 -6.92
C GLN A 194 -8.84 3.81 -7.81
N GLN A 195 -10.14 3.79 -8.05
CA GLN A 195 -10.80 2.86 -8.99
C GLN A 195 -11.49 3.62 -10.13
N SER A 196 -11.86 2.93 -11.21
CA SER A 196 -12.59 3.52 -12.33
C SER A 196 -13.29 2.47 -13.21
N ASP A 197 -14.24 2.94 -14.02
CA ASP A 197 -14.97 2.17 -15.04
C ASP A 197 -14.28 2.15 -16.41
N LEU A 198 -12.96 2.34 -16.46
CA LEU A 198 -12.20 2.16 -17.71
C LEU A 198 -12.23 0.68 -18.13
N PRO A 199 -12.17 0.36 -19.44
CA PRO A 199 -12.36 -1.02 -19.93
C PRO A 199 -11.39 -2.07 -19.35
N ALA A 200 -10.21 -1.66 -18.87
CA ALA A 200 -9.26 -2.53 -18.17
C ALA A 200 -9.75 -3.00 -16.78
N TRP A 201 -10.68 -2.27 -16.17
CA TRP A 201 -11.13 -2.45 -14.78
C TRP A 201 -12.66 -2.53 -14.63
N SER A 202 -13.41 -2.48 -15.74
CA SER A 202 -14.87 -2.50 -15.75
C SER A 202 -15.50 -3.87 -15.49
N ASP A 203 -14.71 -4.95 -15.55
CA ASP A 203 -15.13 -6.33 -15.24
C ASP A 203 -13.93 -7.06 -14.58
N PRO A 204 -13.63 -6.78 -13.28
CA PRO A 204 -12.47 -7.34 -12.60
C PRO A 204 -12.72 -8.82 -12.27
N ALA A 205 -12.33 -9.70 -13.19
CA ALA A 205 -12.55 -11.15 -13.14
C ALA A 205 -11.97 -11.88 -11.91
N THR A 206 -11.21 -11.15 -11.07
CA THR A 206 -10.56 -11.60 -9.84
C THR A 206 -11.35 -11.29 -8.57
N GLY A 207 -12.33 -10.37 -8.60
CA GLY A 207 -12.97 -9.82 -7.39
C GLY A 207 -12.17 -8.75 -6.63
N ILE A 208 -10.90 -8.54 -7.01
CA ILE A 208 -9.95 -7.63 -6.37
C ILE A 208 -10.26 -6.17 -6.73
N SER A 209 -9.69 -5.22 -5.98
CA SER A 209 -9.69 -3.78 -6.28
C SER A 209 -8.75 -3.45 -7.46
N GLN A 210 -9.05 -4.01 -8.63
CA GLN A 210 -8.11 -4.29 -9.72
C GLN A 210 -7.21 -3.11 -10.13
N GLN A 211 -7.73 -1.88 -10.27
CA GLN A 211 -6.88 -0.73 -10.67
C GLN A 211 -5.71 -0.48 -9.70
N VAL A 212 -5.92 -0.70 -8.41
CA VAL A 212 -4.88 -0.53 -7.39
C VAL A 212 -3.88 -1.69 -7.44
N PHE A 213 -4.37 -2.92 -7.63
CA PHE A 213 -3.55 -4.12 -7.76
C PHE A 213 -2.67 -4.08 -9.01
N ASP A 214 -3.22 -3.70 -10.17
CA ASP A 214 -2.47 -3.58 -11.42
C ASP A 214 -1.40 -2.49 -11.37
N HIS A 215 -1.67 -1.36 -10.71
CA HIS A 215 -0.62 -0.36 -10.50
C HIS A 215 0.49 -0.86 -9.57
N LEU A 216 0.20 -1.72 -8.58
CA LEU A 216 1.23 -2.36 -7.75
C LEU A 216 2.04 -3.38 -8.56
N CYS A 217 1.36 -4.30 -9.25
CA CYS A 217 1.97 -5.28 -10.14
C CYS A 217 2.84 -4.62 -11.21
N HIS A 218 2.32 -3.59 -11.89
CA HIS A 218 3.06 -2.85 -12.92
C HIS A 218 4.35 -2.20 -12.38
N PHE A 219 4.37 -1.70 -11.14
CA PHE A 219 5.61 -1.19 -10.56
C PHE A 219 6.69 -2.28 -10.47
N TYR A 220 6.31 -3.43 -9.92
CA TYR A 220 7.25 -4.53 -9.65
C TYR A 220 7.64 -5.29 -10.90
N TRP A 221 6.71 -5.51 -11.83
CA TRP A 221 6.93 -6.09 -13.15
C TRP A 221 8.08 -5.43 -13.92
N LEU A 222 8.23 -4.09 -13.83
CA LEU A 222 9.33 -3.36 -14.45
C LEU A 222 10.72 -3.68 -13.87
N VAL A 223 10.80 -4.25 -12.66
CA VAL A 223 12.04 -4.53 -11.92
C VAL A 223 12.25 -6.00 -11.55
N ASP A 224 11.28 -6.86 -11.85
CA ASP A 224 11.26 -8.27 -11.44
C ASP A 224 11.53 -9.26 -12.60
N GLN A 225 12.01 -8.76 -13.74
CA GLN A 225 12.34 -9.61 -14.88
C GLN A 225 13.58 -10.49 -14.60
N ASP A 226 13.60 -11.69 -15.19
CA ASP A 226 14.68 -12.68 -15.05
C ASP A 226 16.03 -12.15 -15.57
N LEU A 227 16.97 -12.01 -14.64
CA LEU A 227 18.37 -11.62 -14.84
C LEU A 227 19.35 -12.79 -14.63
N SER A 228 18.89 -14.04 -14.50
CA SER A 228 19.74 -15.18 -14.13
C SER A 228 20.85 -15.50 -15.15
N ASP A 229 20.67 -15.13 -16.42
CA ASP A 229 21.70 -15.17 -17.48
C ASP A 229 22.63 -13.93 -17.50
N SER A 230 22.41 -12.93 -16.64
CA SER A 230 23.22 -11.70 -16.57
C SER A 230 24.60 -11.94 -15.92
N PRO A 231 25.66 -11.24 -16.37
CA PRO A 231 26.96 -11.21 -15.69
C PRO A 231 26.95 -10.69 -14.23
N SER A 232 25.82 -10.18 -13.71
CA SER A 232 25.65 -9.82 -12.30
C SER A 232 25.41 -11.04 -11.39
N GLY A 233 24.74 -12.07 -11.90
CA GLY A 233 24.40 -13.28 -11.14
C GLY A 233 23.32 -13.10 -10.08
N VAL A 234 22.47 -12.08 -10.21
CA VAL A 234 21.20 -11.94 -9.46
C VAL A 234 20.04 -12.57 -10.25
N ALA A 235 18.97 -12.95 -9.56
CA ALA A 235 17.73 -13.42 -10.18
C ALA A 235 16.91 -12.26 -10.78
N THR A 236 16.73 -11.15 -10.05
CA THR A 236 16.00 -9.95 -10.50
C THR A 236 16.62 -8.69 -9.89
N LEU A 237 16.20 -7.47 -10.29
CA LEU A 237 16.78 -6.25 -9.71
C LEU A 237 16.55 -6.16 -8.20
N GLN A 238 15.50 -6.81 -7.69
CA GLN A 238 15.13 -6.80 -6.28
C GLN A 238 16.18 -7.45 -5.36
N GLU A 239 17.07 -8.29 -5.91
CA GLU A 239 18.17 -8.89 -5.13
C GLU A 239 19.37 -7.96 -4.92
N TYR A 240 19.56 -6.92 -5.74
CA TYR A 240 20.66 -5.97 -5.57
C TYR A 240 20.52 -5.27 -4.19
N PRO A 241 21.46 -5.45 -3.23
CA PRO A 241 21.22 -5.00 -1.86
C PRO A 241 21.05 -3.48 -1.72
N GLY A 242 21.64 -2.68 -2.61
CA GLY A 242 21.39 -1.25 -2.68
C GLY A 242 19.97 -0.92 -3.14
N PHE A 243 19.48 -1.61 -4.19
CA PHE A 243 18.17 -1.40 -4.75
C PHE A 243 17.05 -1.93 -3.84
N ALA A 244 17.24 -3.10 -3.20
CA ALA A 244 16.32 -3.62 -2.19
C ALA A 244 16.06 -2.61 -1.05
N ASN A 245 17.13 -1.99 -0.53
CA ASN A 245 17.00 -0.93 0.49
C ASN A 245 16.36 0.35 -0.09
N TRP A 246 16.67 0.71 -1.35
CA TRP A 246 16.05 1.85 -2.03
C TRP A 246 14.55 1.65 -2.27
N LEU A 247 14.09 0.43 -2.57
CA LEU A 247 12.66 0.08 -2.69
C LEU A 247 11.92 0.31 -1.36
N VAL A 248 12.51 -0.10 -0.23
CA VAL A 248 11.95 0.16 1.12
C VAL A 248 11.87 1.67 1.37
N ASP A 249 12.94 2.40 1.05
CA ASP A 249 13.04 3.84 1.28
C ASP A 249 12.11 4.65 0.33
N TYR A 250 11.78 4.10 -0.84
CA TYR A 250 10.81 4.58 -1.82
C TYR A 250 9.35 4.25 -1.41
N ALA A 251 9.08 3.07 -0.86
CA ALA A 251 7.79 2.74 -0.25
C ALA A 251 7.45 3.72 0.89
N ASN A 252 8.44 4.05 1.72
CA ASN A 252 8.32 5.08 2.75
C ASN A 252 8.02 6.48 2.17
N LEU A 253 8.59 6.85 1.01
CA LEU A 253 8.28 8.10 0.31
C LEU A 253 6.81 8.14 -0.14
N TRP A 254 6.30 7.06 -0.72
CA TRP A 254 4.91 6.99 -1.16
C TRP A 254 3.92 6.93 0.01
N GLY A 255 4.23 6.17 1.05
CA GLY A 255 3.48 6.17 2.32
C GLY A 255 3.37 7.57 2.92
N ALA A 256 4.43 8.37 2.88
CA ALA A 256 4.41 9.78 3.30
C ALA A 256 3.54 10.69 2.41
N PHE A 257 3.38 10.38 1.12
CA PHE A 257 2.38 11.03 0.26
C PHE A 257 0.94 10.58 0.63
N CYS A 258 0.74 9.30 0.92
CA CYS A 258 -0.51 8.73 1.43
C CYS A 258 -0.90 9.26 2.83
N ASP A 259 0.03 9.92 3.55
CA ASP A 259 -0.19 10.70 4.79
C ASP A 259 -0.28 12.23 4.60
N SER A 260 -0.43 12.69 3.34
CA SER A 260 -0.69 14.08 2.99
C SER A 260 -2.19 14.38 2.78
N GLN A 261 -2.58 15.66 2.78
CA GLN A 261 -3.93 16.10 2.35
C GLN A 261 -4.11 16.13 0.83
N LEU A 262 -3.13 15.65 0.06
CA LEU A 262 -3.14 15.63 -1.42
C LEU A 262 -3.62 14.28 -1.96
N SER A 263 -3.39 13.21 -1.20
CA SER A 263 -3.70 11.83 -1.57
C SER A 263 -5.16 11.42 -1.30
N ILE A 264 -6.07 12.37 -1.07
CA ILE A 264 -7.49 12.05 -0.90
C ILE A 264 -8.43 13.16 -1.38
N SER A 265 -9.47 12.76 -2.11
CA SER A 265 -10.58 13.61 -2.51
C SER A 265 -11.91 12.87 -2.31
N GLN A 266 -13.04 13.59 -2.36
CA GLN A 266 -14.36 12.95 -2.32
C GLN A 266 -14.57 12.05 -3.55
N LYS A 267 -14.09 12.45 -4.74
CA LYS A 267 -14.07 11.61 -5.95
C LYS A 267 -13.29 10.31 -5.70
N THR A 268 -12.12 10.38 -5.07
CA THR A 268 -11.30 9.20 -4.73
C THR A 268 -12.10 8.25 -3.84
N ILE A 269 -12.68 8.74 -2.73
CA ILE A 269 -13.48 7.92 -1.81
C ILE A 269 -14.69 7.32 -2.53
N LYS A 270 -15.39 8.10 -3.36
CA LYS A 270 -16.55 7.65 -4.14
C LYS A 270 -16.18 6.58 -5.17
N SER A 271 -14.98 6.61 -5.76
CA SER A 271 -14.55 5.58 -6.72
C SER A 271 -14.55 4.15 -6.12
N PHE A 272 -14.23 3.98 -4.84
CA PHE A 272 -14.31 2.68 -4.18
C PHE A 272 -15.77 2.27 -3.86
N VAL A 273 -16.67 3.23 -3.64
CA VAL A 273 -18.11 2.94 -3.51
C VAL A 273 -18.71 2.50 -4.85
N ASP A 274 -18.34 3.17 -5.93
CA ASP A 274 -18.92 2.96 -7.25
C ASP A 274 -18.34 1.74 -7.99
N TYR A 275 -17.04 1.46 -7.81
CA TYR A 275 -16.28 0.53 -8.65
C TYR A 275 -15.51 -0.56 -7.87
N SER A 276 -15.57 -0.61 -6.54
CA SER A 276 -15.01 -1.72 -5.76
C SER A 276 -15.85 -2.00 -4.50
N PRO A 277 -17.10 -2.48 -4.65
CA PRO A 277 -18.06 -2.63 -3.55
C PRO A 277 -17.53 -3.49 -2.39
N ASN A 278 -16.62 -4.44 -2.65
CA ASN A 278 -15.95 -5.28 -1.65
C ASN A 278 -15.20 -4.47 -0.57
N PHE A 279 -14.81 -3.21 -0.85
CA PHE A 279 -14.26 -2.30 0.18
C PHE A 279 -15.26 -1.96 1.29
N ASN A 280 -16.56 -2.17 1.09
CA ASN A 280 -17.63 -1.91 2.06
C ASN A 280 -17.51 -0.52 2.73
N VAL A 281 -17.16 0.53 1.96
CA VAL A 281 -16.82 1.86 2.49
C VAL A 281 -17.91 2.43 3.39
N THR A 282 -19.17 2.14 3.05
CA THR A 282 -20.38 2.55 3.79
C THR A 282 -20.41 2.05 5.23
N ASP A 283 -19.78 0.92 5.55
CA ASP A 283 -19.66 0.39 6.91
C ASP A 283 -18.83 1.30 7.83
N SER A 284 -18.05 2.21 7.26
CA SER A 284 -17.30 3.26 7.97
C SER A 284 -17.94 4.65 7.84
N MET A 285 -19.21 4.71 7.41
CA MET A 285 -19.96 5.95 7.18
C MET A 285 -21.27 5.99 7.98
N ILE A 286 -21.76 7.19 8.25
CA ILE A 286 -23.01 7.45 8.95
C ILE A 286 -23.80 8.58 8.27
N PRO A 287 -25.13 8.64 8.44
CA PRO A 287 -25.95 9.72 7.92
C PRO A 287 -25.44 11.12 8.31
N TRP A 288 -25.59 12.08 7.40
CA TRP A 288 -25.47 13.50 7.75
C TRP A 288 -26.63 13.88 8.68
N ASN A 289 -26.32 14.61 9.74
CA ASN A 289 -27.31 15.31 10.56
C ASN A 289 -27.61 16.70 9.98
N GLU A 290 -28.81 17.21 10.26
CA GLU A 290 -29.49 18.27 9.51
C GLU A 290 -28.74 19.61 9.39
N GLU A 291 -27.77 19.91 10.27
CA GLU A 291 -27.05 21.20 10.29
C GLU A 291 -26.20 21.50 9.03
N LEU A 292 -25.97 20.51 8.15
CA LEU A 292 -25.06 20.62 7.01
C LEU A 292 -25.64 20.14 5.66
N TYR A 293 -26.96 19.93 5.57
CA TYR A 293 -27.61 19.73 4.27
C TYR A 293 -27.53 21.01 3.41
N PRO A 294 -27.63 20.90 2.06
CA PRO A 294 -27.86 22.07 1.21
C PRO A 294 -29.13 22.84 1.64
N GLU A 295 -29.20 24.16 1.38
CA GLU A 295 -30.48 24.88 1.56
C GLU A 295 -31.52 24.35 0.57
N ASP A 296 -32.82 24.39 0.90
CA ASP A 296 -33.92 23.89 0.05
C ASP A 296 -33.79 24.33 -1.42
N GLY A 297 -33.46 23.39 -2.31
CA GLY A 297 -33.26 23.62 -3.74
C GLY A 297 -31.82 23.88 -4.20
N GLU A 298 -30.80 23.72 -3.35
CA GLU A 298 -29.40 23.55 -3.76
C GLU A 298 -29.08 22.04 -3.93
N ASP A 299 -28.41 21.67 -5.03
CA ASP A 299 -28.00 20.28 -5.28
C ASP A 299 -26.91 19.81 -4.30
N PHE A 300 -26.87 18.50 -4.02
CA PHE A 300 -25.73 17.90 -3.33
C PHE A 300 -24.45 17.99 -4.18
N PRO A 301 -23.26 18.05 -3.57
CA PRO A 301 -21.99 17.88 -4.29
C PRO A 301 -21.99 16.61 -5.16
N PRO A 302 -21.38 16.63 -6.36
CA PRO A 302 -21.43 15.48 -7.29
C PRO A 302 -20.77 14.23 -6.70
N ASP A 303 -19.74 14.41 -5.86
CA ASP A 303 -19.05 13.33 -5.16
C ASP A 303 -19.70 12.96 -3.80
N THR A 304 -20.99 13.24 -3.62
CA THR A 304 -21.72 12.80 -2.42
C THR A 304 -22.08 11.32 -2.53
N ILE A 305 -21.74 10.58 -1.47
CA ILE A 305 -22.11 9.18 -1.29
C ILE A 305 -23.45 9.15 -0.54
N PHE A 306 -24.35 8.27 -0.97
CA PHE A 306 -25.68 8.09 -0.39
C PHE A 306 -25.88 6.63 0.04
N ASP A 307 -26.77 6.40 1.00
CA ASP A 307 -27.27 5.06 1.29
C ASP A 307 -28.32 4.60 0.25
N PRO A 308 -28.77 3.33 0.27
CA PRO A 308 -29.81 2.83 -0.64
C PRO A 308 -31.17 3.53 -0.55
N ASN A 309 -31.39 4.37 0.46
CA ASN A 309 -32.62 5.16 0.64
C ASN A 309 -32.46 6.62 0.14
N GLY A 310 -31.28 6.99 -0.36
CA GLY A 310 -30.97 8.37 -0.80
C GLY A 310 -30.54 9.31 0.34
N VAL A 311 -30.18 8.79 1.51
CA VAL A 311 -29.67 9.59 2.64
C VAL A 311 -28.17 9.86 2.43
N PRO A 312 -27.71 11.13 2.44
CA PRO A 312 -26.30 11.44 2.28
C PRO A 312 -25.47 10.91 3.46
N LEU A 313 -24.30 10.35 3.14
CA LEU A 313 -23.39 9.71 4.09
C LEU A 313 -22.09 10.52 4.26
N ARG A 314 -21.54 10.51 5.49
CA ARG A 314 -20.20 11.02 5.82
C ARG A 314 -19.39 9.95 6.54
N PRO A 315 -18.05 10.02 6.55
CA PRO A 315 -17.25 9.17 7.43
C PRO A 315 -17.72 9.27 8.89
N ASN A 316 -17.66 8.17 9.61
CA ASN A 316 -17.97 8.12 11.04
C ASN A 316 -16.97 8.94 11.88
N SER A 317 -15.69 8.93 11.49
CA SER A 317 -14.62 9.81 12.00
C SER A 317 -15.09 11.27 12.11
N PRO A 318 -15.04 11.91 13.29
CA PRO A 318 -15.54 13.27 13.48
C PRO A 318 -14.84 14.36 12.64
N SER A 319 -13.59 14.13 12.23
CA SER A 319 -12.89 15.01 11.29
C SER A 319 -13.26 14.73 9.82
N GLY A 320 -13.78 13.54 9.54
CA GLY A 320 -13.65 12.85 8.26
C GLY A 320 -12.19 12.47 7.95
N TRP A 321 -11.99 11.56 7.01
CA TRP A 321 -10.65 11.19 6.52
C TRP A 321 -9.92 12.42 5.92
N LYS A 322 -8.62 12.55 6.17
CA LYS A 322 -7.77 13.69 5.74
C LYS A 322 -6.56 13.29 4.91
N THR A 323 -6.26 12.00 4.82
CA THR A 323 -5.17 11.42 4.05
C THR A 323 -5.64 10.09 3.47
N TRP A 324 -4.96 9.54 2.46
CA TRP A 324 -5.28 8.21 1.94
C TRP A 324 -5.26 7.14 3.04
N ASN A 325 -4.21 7.12 3.84
CA ASN A 325 -4.03 6.17 4.94
C ASN A 325 -5.18 6.21 5.96
N GLN A 326 -5.79 7.38 6.20
CA GLN A 326 -6.94 7.49 7.11
C GLN A 326 -8.24 6.88 6.53
N PHE A 327 -8.42 6.89 5.20
CA PHE A 327 -9.52 6.18 4.54
C PHE A 327 -9.25 4.68 4.49
N PHE A 328 -8.01 4.29 4.17
CA PHE A 328 -7.65 2.88 4.11
C PHE A 328 -7.78 2.21 5.48
N ALA A 329 -7.11 2.75 6.50
CA ALA A 329 -7.25 2.37 7.90
C ALA A 329 -8.52 2.96 8.58
N ARG A 330 -9.64 3.09 7.85
CA ARG A 330 -10.95 3.47 8.38
C ARG A 330 -11.38 2.57 9.54
N GLN A 331 -12.15 3.08 10.49
CA GLN A 331 -12.82 2.27 11.51
C GLN A 331 -14.25 1.93 11.06
N LEU A 332 -14.66 0.68 11.19
CA LEU A 332 -16.07 0.29 10.96
C LEU A 332 -16.98 0.90 12.04
N ASN A 333 -18.26 1.01 11.74
CA ASN A 333 -19.31 1.31 12.71
C ASN A 333 -19.43 0.17 13.74
N GLY A 334 -19.80 0.54 14.98
CA GLY A 334 -19.95 -0.43 16.06
C GLY A 334 -21.04 -1.47 15.79
N GLY A 335 -20.76 -2.73 16.11
CA GLY A 335 -21.68 -3.86 15.94
C GLY A 335 -21.48 -4.68 14.66
N LEU A 336 -20.70 -4.19 13.69
CA LEU A 336 -20.44 -4.89 12.41
C LEU A 336 -19.41 -6.03 12.52
N ARG A 337 -18.69 -6.11 13.65
CA ARG A 337 -17.71 -7.15 13.98
C ARG A 337 -17.89 -7.51 15.46
N PRO A 338 -18.85 -8.39 15.82
CA PRO A 338 -18.96 -8.92 17.18
C PRO A 338 -17.73 -9.78 17.51
N ILE A 339 -17.41 -9.90 18.79
CA ILE A 339 -16.31 -10.75 19.27
C ILE A 339 -16.92 -12.08 19.70
N ASP A 340 -16.45 -13.18 19.11
CA ASP A 340 -16.94 -14.51 19.47
C ASP A 340 -16.33 -15.01 20.79
N ASP A 341 -17.21 -15.55 21.64
CA ASP A 341 -16.90 -16.15 22.95
C ASP A 341 -15.83 -15.34 23.75
N PRO A 342 -16.05 -14.04 24.03
CA PRO A 342 -14.99 -13.11 24.47
C PRO A 342 -14.33 -13.46 25.81
N GLU A 343 -14.99 -14.30 26.61
CA GLU A 343 -14.54 -14.77 27.93
C GLU A 343 -14.11 -16.26 27.91
N ASP A 344 -13.86 -16.85 26.73
CA ASP A 344 -13.34 -18.21 26.55
C ASP A 344 -12.14 -18.20 25.57
N ASN A 345 -10.94 -18.41 26.08
CA ASN A 345 -9.71 -18.47 25.29
C ASN A 345 -9.50 -19.78 24.55
N THR A 346 -10.27 -20.83 24.84
CA THR A 346 -10.28 -22.03 23.98
C THR A 346 -10.89 -21.73 22.61
N VAL A 347 -11.54 -20.57 22.44
CA VAL A 347 -11.99 -20.02 21.16
C VAL A 347 -11.02 -18.94 20.68
N ILE A 348 -10.37 -19.18 19.54
CA ILE A 348 -9.49 -18.23 18.88
C ILE A 348 -10.29 -17.37 17.90
N CYS A 349 -10.14 -16.06 18.01
CA CYS A 349 -10.72 -15.09 17.07
C CYS A 349 -9.72 -14.64 16.00
N SER A 350 -10.22 -14.34 14.80
CA SER A 350 -9.43 -13.74 13.72
C SER A 350 -8.90 -12.38 14.15
N THR A 351 -7.62 -12.13 13.87
CA THR A 351 -6.96 -10.87 14.17
C THR A 351 -7.13 -9.82 13.07
N ALA A 352 -7.65 -10.20 11.89
CA ALA A 352 -8.05 -9.30 10.79
C ALA A 352 -9.30 -9.82 10.06
N ASP A 353 -9.83 -9.04 9.11
CA ASP A 353 -10.69 -9.59 8.05
C ASP A 353 -9.74 -10.26 7.03
N CYS A 354 -9.74 -11.59 6.91
CA CYS A 354 -8.72 -12.33 6.16
C CYS A 354 -9.17 -13.75 5.76
N THR A 355 -8.71 -14.23 4.60
CA THR A 355 -8.90 -15.61 4.15
C THR A 355 -7.88 -16.53 4.83
N PHE A 356 -8.32 -17.68 5.35
CA PHE A 356 -7.36 -18.70 5.84
C PHE A 356 -6.68 -19.40 4.66
N MET A 357 -5.36 -19.54 4.73
CA MET A 357 -4.55 -20.17 3.68
C MET A 357 -4.10 -21.57 4.10
N GLN A 358 -3.14 -21.68 5.03
CA GLN A 358 -2.57 -22.96 5.44
C GLN A 358 -2.08 -22.93 6.90
N MET A 359 -1.92 -24.12 7.49
CA MET A 359 -1.47 -24.31 8.86
C MET A 359 -0.33 -25.34 8.88
N PHE A 360 0.77 -25.00 9.54
CA PHE A 360 2.02 -25.74 9.47
C PHE A 360 2.58 -26.05 10.86
N PRO A 361 3.18 -27.25 11.06
CA PRO A 361 3.90 -27.57 12.28
C PRO A 361 5.24 -26.81 12.35
N ILE A 362 5.68 -26.54 13.57
CA ILE A 362 6.99 -25.95 13.85
C ILE A 362 7.87 -27.01 14.51
N ASP A 363 9.10 -27.22 14.03
CA ASP A 363 10.03 -28.19 14.64
C ASP A 363 10.63 -27.69 15.97
N GLU A 364 11.34 -28.57 16.68
CA GLU A 364 11.98 -28.26 17.98
C GLU A 364 13.14 -27.25 17.83
N GLU A 365 13.61 -27.00 16.60
CA GLU A 365 14.58 -25.96 16.24
C GLU A 365 13.90 -24.69 15.69
N GLY A 366 12.58 -24.57 15.82
CA GLY A 366 11.79 -23.38 15.49
C GLY A 366 11.53 -23.16 14.00
N ASN A 367 11.72 -24.17 13.15
CA ASN A 367 11.50 -24.03 11.72
C ASN A 367 10.06 -24.40 11.36
N VAL A 368 9.41 -23.57 10.56
CA VAL A 368 8.09 -23.85 10.00
C VAL A 368 8.27 -24.82 8.83
N ILE A 369 7.65 -26.00 8.94
CA ILE A 369 7.81 -27.10 7.98
C ILE A 369 6.62 -27.11 7.01
N ALA A 370 6.90 -27.12 5.71
CA ALA A 370 5.86 -27.34 4.70
C ALA A 370 5.55 -28.83 4.52
N ASP A 371 4.30 -29.15 4.20
CA ASP A 371 3.93 -30.49 3.75
C ASP A 371 4.38 -30.72 2.30
N ASP A 372 4.86 -31.94 1.99
CA ASP A 372 5.30 -32.36 0.64
C ASP A 372 4.15 -32.41 -0.42
N GLY A 373 2.95 -31.91 -0.11
CA GLY A 373 1.72 -32.15 -0.85
C GLY A 373 1.47 -31.22 -2.05
N ASP A 374 1.74 -29.92 -1.90
CA ASP A 374 1.14 -28.87 -2.74
C ASP A 374 1.99 -28.47 -3.95
N GLY A 375 3.01 -29.26 -4.29
CA GLY A 375 3.79 -29.13 -5.53
C GLY A 375 4.87 -28.05 -5.53
N VAL A 376 4.87 -27.11 -4.59
CA VAL A 376 5.94 -26.12 -4.42
C VAL A 376 7.16 -26.79 -3.76
N VAL A 377 8.26 -26.89 -4.51
CA VAL A 377 9.48 -27.57 -4.03
C VAL A 377 10.34 -26.60 -3.22
N ILE A 378 10.01 -26.42 -1.93
CA ILE A 378 10.90 -25.71 -1.00
C ILE A 378 12.23 -26.45 -0.91
N LYS A 379 13.34 -25.76 -1.20
CA LYS A 379 14.68 -26.29 -0.91
C LYS A 379 14.82 -26.53 0.60
N ASN A 380 14.90 -27.81 0.96
CA ASN A 380 15.02 -28.34 2.32
C ASN A 380 13.71 -28.37 3.16
N GLY A 381 12.53 -28.11 2.58
CA GLY A 381 11.23 -28.31 3.26
C GLY A 381 10.91 -27.35 4.41
N LYS A 382 11.61 -26.20 4.50
CA LYS A 382 11.45 -25.20 5.57
C LYS A 382 11.08 -23.85 4.98
N ILE A 383 9.91 -23.33 5.37
CA ILE A 383 9.38 -22.03 4.92
C ILE A 383 10.22 -20.89 5.52
N GLY A 384 10.54 -21.00 6.81
CA GLY A 384 11.41 -20.07 7.54
C GLY A 384 11.58 -20.49 9.00
N ASN A 385 12.24 -19.66 9.82
CA ASN A 385 12.38 -19.90 11.26
C ASN A 385 11.62 -18.86 12.11
N VAL A 386 10.97 -19.29 13.18
CA VAL A 386 10.22 -18.40 14.10
C VAL A 386 11.10 -17.31 14.70
N ARG A 387 12.41 -17.54 14.85
CA ARG A 387 13.37 -16.55 15.37
C ARG A 387 13.68 -15.44 14.36
N GLU A 388 13.51 -15.72 13.07
CA GLU A 388 13.58 -14.73 12.01
C GLU A 388 12.24 -13.98 11.94
N LEU A 389 11.11 -14.70 11.93
CA LEU A 389 9.77 -14.09 11.95
C LEU A 389 9.57 -13.17 13.16
N LEU A 390 9.99 -13.61 14.35
CA LEU A 390 9.91 -12.90 15.62
C LEU A 390 11.17 -12.10 15.96
N ALA A 391 11.92 -11.62 14.95
CA ALA A 391 13.18 -10.90 15.14
C ALA A 391 13.08 -9.75 16.15
N GLY A 392 13.76 -9.91 17.29
CA GLY A 392 13.80 -8.94 18.39
C GLY A 392 12.80 -9.19 19.53
N SER A 393 11.99 -10.25 19.48
CA SER A 393 11.12 -10.70 20.58
C SER A 393 11.89 -11.55 21.59
N ASP A 394 11.66 -11.32 22.88
CA ASP A 394 12.14 -12.18 23.98
C ASP A 394 11.38 -13.54 24.04
N TYR A 395 10.33 -13.70 23.22
CA TYR A 395 9.42 -14.86 23.23
C TYR A 395 9.58 -15.80 22.02
N ALA A 396 10.55 -15.58 21.14
CA ALA A 396 10.72 -16.38 19.92
C ALA A 396 10.88 -17.90 20.19
N ASP A 397 11.67 -18.26 21.21
CA ASP A 397 11.90 -19.64 21.65
C ASP A 397 10.63 -20.31 22.22
N ALA A 398 9.57 -19.55 22.54
CA ALA A 398 8.34 -20.12 23.09
C ALA A 398 7.53 -20.92 22.05
N PHE A 399 7.85 -20.79 20.76
CA PHE A 399 7.10 -21.40 19.65
C PHE A 399 7.80 -22.62 19.01
N ASP A 400 8.96 -23.03 19.52
CA ASP A 400 9.60 -24.32 19.16
C ASP A 400 8.64 -25.48 19.46
N GLY A 401 8.44 -26.39 18.49
CA GLY A 401 7.45 -27.48 18.61
C GLY A 401 5.97 -27.03 18.59
N GLY A 402 5.70 -25.78 18.19
CA GLY A 402 4.38 -25.16 18.13
C GLY A 402 3.65 -25.31 16.78
N THR A 403 2.79 -24.34 16.47
CA THR A 403 2.02 -24.29 15.21
C THR A 403 1.96 -22.88 14.63
N TYR A 404 2.16 -22.76 13.31
CA TYR A 404 2.02 -21.55 12.50
C TYR A 404 0.73 -21.63 11.69
N MET A 405 -0.04 -20.55 11.62
CA MET A 405 -1.22 -20.42 10.76
C MET A 405 -1.09 -19.14 9.92
N HIS A 406 -1.21 -19.27 8.60
CA HIS A 406 -1.13 -18.17 7.63
C HIS A 406 -2.53 -17.77 7.14
N PHE A 407 -2.76 -16.46 7.04
CA PHE A 407 -4.00 -15.87 6.55
C PHE A 407 -3.69 -14.69 5.61
N PHE A 408 -4.36 -14.63 4.46
CA PHE A 408 -4.21 -13.60 3.45
C PHE A 408 -5.28 -12.49 3.57
N LEU A 409 -4.93 -11.25 3.24
CA LEU A 409 -5.74 -10.05 3.25
C LEU A 409 -5.74 -9.42 1.86
N ALA A 410 -6.85 -9.55 1.15
CA ALA A 410 -7.04 -8.82 -0.09
C ALA A 410 -7.10 -7.30 0.17
N PRO A 411 -6.69 -6.45 -0.80
CA PRO A 411 -6.67 -4.98 -0.63
C PRO A 411 -8.01 -4.34 -0.23
N TYR A 412 -9.14 -5.04 -0.38
CA TYR A 412 -10.47 -4.57 0.02
C TYR A 412 -10.84 -4.83 1.50
N SER A 413 -10.12 -5.71 2.21
CA SER A 413 -10.41 -6.13 3.58
C SER A 413 -10.35 -5.00 4.62
N TYR A 414 -10.70 -5.32 5.87
CA TYR A 414 -10.58 -4.40 7.01
C TYR A 414 -9.20 -4.49 7.67
N HIS A 415 -8.36 -3.50 7.37
CA HIS A 415 -6.94 -3.47 7.70
C HIS A 415 -6.60 -2.94 9.12
N ARG A 416 -7.41 -3.26 10.15
CA ARG A 416 -7.13 -2.91 11.56
C ARG A 416 -7.23 -4.14 12.46
N PHE A 417 -6.20 -4.38 13.27
CA PHE A 417 -6.02 -5.65 13.95
C PHE A 417 -6.76 -5.74 15.28
N ARG A 418 -7.06 -6.97 15.72
CA ARG A 418 -7.72 -7.29 16.99
C ARG A 418 -7.03 -8.44 17.72
N THR A 419 -6.98 -8.41 19.05
CA THR A 419 -6.38 -9.51 19.84
C THR A 419 -7.16 -10.82 19.68
N PRO A 420 -6.49 -11.97 19.41
CA PRO A 420 -7.17 -13.25 19.18
C PRO A 420 -7.69 -13.91 20.47
N VAL A 421 -7.10 -13.54 21.62
CA VAL A 421 -7.34 -14.06 22.97
C VAL A 421 -7.34 -12.94 24.01
N LYS A 422 -7.90 -13.19 25.19
CA LYS A 422 -7.83 -12.33 26.38
C LYS A 422 -6.60 -12.68 27.22
N GLY A 423 -5.75 -11.70 27.56
CA GLY A 423 -4.54 -11.98 28.33
C GLY A 423 -3.69 -10.74 28.60
N GLU A 424 -2.44 -10.97 29.01
CA GLU A 424 -1.44 -9.93 29.22
C GLU A 424 -0.62 -9.76 27.93
N ILE A 425 -0.71 -8.60 27.27
CA ILE A 425 0.18 -8.27 26.15
C ILE A 425 1.60 -8.13 26.72
N LYS A 426 2.55 -8.90 26.18
CA LYS A 426 3.96 -8.86 26.57
C LYS A 426 4.73 -7.87 25.71
N GLU A 427 4.54 -7.94 24.39
CA GLU A 427 5.21 -7.10 23.41
C GLU A 427 4.22 -6.65 22.31
N CYS A 428 4.47 -5.48 21.73
CA CYS A 428 3.72 -4.94 20.60
C CYS A 428 4.61 -3.94 19.83
N PHE A 429 5.29 -4.37 18.77
CA PHE A 429 6.26 -3.53 18.04
C PHE A 429 6.40 -3.90 16.55
N PRO A 430 6.80 -2.95 15.67
CA PRO A 430 7.07 -3.23 14.26
C PRO A 430 8.51 -3.70 14.03
N VAL A 431 8.68 -4.60 13.05
CA VAL A 431 9.97 -5.07 12.51
C VAL A 431 10.08 -4.57 11.06
N PRO A 432 11.04 -3.68 10.76
CA PRO A 432 11.34 -3.30 9.38
C PRO A 432 11.90 -4.50 8.59
N GLY A 433 11.37 -4.71 7.39
CA GLY A 433 11.82 -5.75 6.47
C GLY A 433 12.02 -5.21 5.05
N ARG A 434 12.02 -6.11 4.08
CA ARG A 434 12.05 -5.79 2.65
C ARG A 434 10.67 -5.31 2.16
N THR A 435 10.64 -4.91 0.89
CA THR A 435 9.44 -4.59 0.12
C THR A 435 9.57 -5.28 -1.24
N TYR A 436 9.28 -6.58 -1.28
CA TYR A 436 9.37 -7.45 -2.47
C TYR A 436 7.98 -7.79 -3.00
N LEU A 437 7.87 -8.13 -4.29
CA LEU A 437 6.70 -8.73 -4.93
C LEU A 437 7.16 -9.55 -6.15
N ASP A 438 6.75 -10.81 -6.27
CA ASP A 438 6.81 -11.57 -7.53
C ASP A 438 5.60 -11.17 -8.38
N VAL A 439 5.78 -10.94 -9.68
CA VAL A 439 4.67 -10.56 -10.58
C VAL A 439 4.69 -11.40 -11.86
N ILE A 440 3.56 -12.04 -12.14
CA ILE A 440 3.33 -12.77 -13.39
C ILE A 440 2.20 -12.12 -14.20
N ILE A 441 2.15 -12.49 -15.48
CA ILE A 441 0.96 -12.30 -16.33
C ILE A 441 0.38 -13.70 -16.56
N LYS A 442 -0.91 -13.89 -16.31
CA LYS A 442 -1.64 -15.16 -16.48
C LYS A 442 -2.02 -15.42 -17.94
N ASP A 443 -2.48 -16.63 -18.23
CA ASP A 443 -3.05 -17.03 -19.54
C ASP A 443 -4.32 -16.24 -19.93
N ASP A 444 -4.98 -15.56 -18.97
CA ASP A 444 -6.10 -14.65 -19.19
C ASP A 444 -5.68 -13.21 -19.54
N GLY A 445 -4.37 -12.93 -19.54
CA GLY A 445 -3.79 -11.61 -19.81
C GLY A 445 -3.91 -10.60 -18.67
N GLN A 446 -4.35 -10.99 -17.48
CA GLN A 446 -4.28 -10.15 -16.29
C GLN A 446 -2.95 -10.31 -15.57
N PHE A 447 -2.55 -9.29 -14.81
CA PHE A 447 -1.51 -9.46 -13.79
C PHE A 447 -1.97 -10.41 -12.69
N ASP A 448 -1.00 -11.05 -12.05
CA ASP A 448 -1.14 -11.75 -10.79
C ASP A 448 0.16 -11.60 -9.99
N ALA A 449 0.07 -11.77 -8.67
CA ALA A 449 1.19 -11.68 -7.76
C ALA A 449 1.07 -12.84 -6.76
N PRO A 450 1.57 -14.04 -7.12
CA PRO A 450 1.29 -15.25 -6.36
C PRO A 450 1.90 -15.19 -4.94
N ASP A 451 1.01 -15.21 -3.96
CA ASP A 451 1.31 -15.17 -2.53
C ASP A 451 1.03 -16.56 -1.96
N TYR A 452 2.06 -17.43 -1.94
CA TYR A 452 1.91 -18.83 -1.55
C TYR A 452 2.38 -19.02 -0.12
N ALA A 453 1.55 -19.67 0.71
CA ALA A 453 1.82 -19.98 2.12
C ALA A 453 3.09 -20.81 2.41
N ASN A 454 3.88 -21.12 1.38
CA ASN A 454 5.06 -21.97 1.39
C ASN A 454 6.29 -21.35 0.68
N ASP A 455 6.23 -20.09 0.21
CA ASP A 455 7.39 -19.38 -0.37
C ASP A 455 8.28 -18.70 0.70
N GLY A 456 7.69 -18.30 1.83
CA GLY A 456 8.37 -17.70 2.98
C GLY A 456 8.57 -16.18 2.92
N TYR A 457 7.84 -15.45 2.08
CA TYR A 457 7.94 -13.98 2.02
C TYR A 457 7.73 -13.30 3.38
N GLU A 458 6.87 -13.84 4.25
CA GLU A 458 6.51 -13.22 5.54
C GLU A 458 7.72 -13.02 6.47
N PHE A 459 8.71 -13.90 6.35
CA PHE A 459 9.94 -13.91 7.15
C PHE A 459 10.90 -12.78 6.75
N ILE A 460 10.78 -12.23 5.54
CA ILE A 460 11.65 -11.17 5.01
C ILE A 460 10.95 -9.81 4.82
N GLN A 461 9.63 -9.76 4.68
CA GLN A 461 8.85 -8.51 4.48
C GLN A 461 8.67 -7.73 5.80
N SER A 462 8.23 -6.46 5.72
CA SER A 462 7.97 -5.64 6.92
C SER A 462 6.75 -6.13 7.69
N ARG A 463 6.82 -6.21 9.01
CA ARG A 463 5.78 -6.88 9.84
C ARG A 463 5.63 -6.27 11.23
N GLY A 464 4.57 -6.66 11.94
CA GLY A 464 4.36 -6.39 13.36
C GLY A 464 4.52 -7.65 14.20
N ILE A 465 4.97 -7.50 15.45
CA ILE A 465 4.98 -8.56 16.46
C ILE A 465 4.07 -8.13 17.61
N LEU A 466 3.04 -8.94 17.88
CA LEU A 466 2.27 -8.93 19.12
C LEU A 466 2.46 -10.27 19.82
N THR A 467 2.78 -10.27 21.13
CA THR A 467 2.81 -11.48 21.96
C THR A 467 1.88 -11.33 23.16
N ILE A 468 1.05 -12.34 23.42
CA ILE A 468 0.06 -12.38 24.51
C ILE A 468 0.28 -13.62 25.37
N ASP A 469 0.34 -13.44 26.68
CA ASP A 469 0.37 -14.50 27.67
C ASP A 469 -1.03 -14.70 28.27
N THR A 470 -1.55 -15.93 28.23
CA THR A 470 -2.89 -16.28 28.75
C THR A 470 -2.84 -17.05 30.07
N THR A 471 -1.67 -17.27 30.68
CA THR A 471 -1.50 -18.11 31.87
C THR A 471 -2.33 -17.66 33.08
N GLU A 472 -2.38 -16.35 33.32
CA GLU A 472 -3.16 -15.70 34.39
C GLU A 472 -4.55 -15.22 33.92
N SER A 473 -5.03 -15.66 32.74
CA SER A 473 -6.30 -15.21 32.17
C SER A 473 -7.50 -15.94 32.77
N ASP A 474 -8.49 -15.16 33.23
CA ASP A 474 -9.79 -15.65 33.72
C ASP A 474 -10.69 -16.22 32.61
N ALA A 475 -10.37 -15.94 31.34
CA ALA A 475 -10.97 -16.61 30.18
C ALA A 475 -10.35 -17.99 29.87
N GLY A 476 -9.39 -18.44 30.68
CA GLY A 476 -8.69 -19.71 30.50
C GLY A 476 -7.32 -19.58 29.84
N ASN A 477 -6.51 -20.62 30.04
CA ASN A 477 -5.11 -20.65 29.62
C ASN A 477 -4.95 -21.51 28.35
N VAL A 478 -4.41 -20.92 27.29
CA VAL A 478 -3.97 -21.57 26.04
C VAL A 478 -2.49 -21.24 25.75
N GLY A 479 -1.73 -20.91 26.79
CA GLY A 479 -0.32 -20.58 26.71
C GLY A 479 -0.01 -19.19 26.18
N ILE A 480 1.13 -19.08 25.51
CA ILE A 480 1.59 -17.89 24.79
C ILE A 480 1.11 -17.99 23.33
N VAL A 481 0.52 -16.90 22.84
CA VAL A 481 0.03 -16.74 21.46
C VAL A 481 0.67 -15.48 20.86
N ALA A 482 1.11 -15.54 19.60
CA ALA A 482 1.53 -14.35 18.86
C ALA A 482 0.63 -14.07 17.65
N ALA A 483 0.54 -12.80 17.27
CA ALA A 483 -0.16 -12.33 16.08
C ALA A 483 0.75 -11.41 15.26
N ILE A 484 0.99 -11.78 14.00
CA ILE A 484 2.03 -11.23 13.14
C ILE A 484 1.41 -10.65 11.86
N PRO A 485 0.95 -9.39 11.87
CA PRO A 485 0.51 -8.72 10.65
C PRO A 485 1.71 -8.38 9.75
N VAL A 486 1.64 -8.75 8.46
CA VAL A 486 2.71 -8.63 7.47
C VAL A 486 2.28 -7.70 6.33
N GLY A 487 3.15 -6.77 5.99
CA GLY A 487 2.97 -5.83 4.89
C GLY A 487 3.91 -6.15 3.74
N MET A 488 3.36 -6.53 2.59
CA MET A 488 4.10 -6.88 1.38
C MET A 488 4.39 -5.65 0.50
N ALA A 489 5.42 -5.75 -0.37
CA ALA A 489 5.69 -4.79 -1.44
C ALA A 489 5.75 -3.32 -0.95
N GLN A 490 5.36 -2.36 -1.78
CA GLN A 490 5.26 -0.93 -1.42
C GLN A 490 4.12 -0.62 -0.44
N VAL A 491 3.33 -1.63 -0.09
CA VAL A 491 2.07 -1.59 0.64
C VAL A 491 2.30 -2.31 1.98
N SER A 492 3.26 -1.77 2.74
CA SER A 492 3.94 -2.49 3.83
C SER A 492 3.95 -1.77 5.19
N GLY A 493 3.09 -0.76 5.36
CA GLY A 493 3.08 0.14 6.52
C GLY A 493 2.43 -0.42 7.80
N VAL A 494 3.12 -1.28 8.55
CA VAL A 494 2.55 -1.90 9.76
C VAL A 494 2.62 -0.98 10.98
N SER A 495 1.48 -0.44 11.42
CA SER A 495 1.37 0.48 12.57
C SER A 495 0.91 -0.25 13.83
N MET A 496 1.85 -0.53 14.73
CA MET A 496 1.59 -1.18 16.03
C MET A 496 1.28 -0.12 17.10
N THR A 497 0.19 -0.31 17.87
CA THR A 497 -0.39 0.73 18.74
C THR A 497 -0.74 0.30 20.16
N ALA A 498 -0.82 -1.00 20.47
CA ALA A 498 -0.99 -1.44 21.85
C ALA A 498 0.30 -1.25 22.67
N THR A 499 0.15 -1.19 23.99
CA THR A 499 1.24 -1.22 24.98
C THR A 499 1.13 -2.49 25.80
N PRO A 500 2.24 -3.02 26.36
CA PRO A 500 2.19 -4.15 27.29
C PRO A 500 1.24 -3.92 28.47
N GLY A 501 0.56 -4.99 28.91
CA GLY A 501 -0.47 -4.97 29.95
C GLY A 501 -1.76 -5.71 29.56
N PRO A 502 -2.79 -5.70 30.43
CA PRO A 502 -3.98 -6.52 30.23
C PRO A 502 -4.86 -6.07 29.05
N ALA A 503 -5.24 -7.01 28.20
CA ALA A 503 -6.13 -6.78 27.06
C ALA A 503 -7.31 -7.78 27.03
N PRO A 504 -8.55 -7.33 26.79
CA PRO A 504 -9.65 -8.23 26.44
C PRO A 504 -9.40 -8.88 25.08
N LYS A 505 -10.10 -9.98 24.78
CA LYS A 505 -10.22 -10.48 23.40
C LYS A 505 -10.89 -9.39 22.54
N GLY A 506 -10.46 -9.22 21.29
CA GLY A 506 -11.01 -8.18 20.41
C GLY A 506 -10.57 -6.73 20.75
N ALA A 507 -9.46 -6.54 21.45
CA ALA A 507 -8.83 -5.24 21.65
C ALA A 507 -8.05 -4.82 20.39
N GLU A 508 -8.03 -3.53 20.03
CA GLU A 508 -7.22 -3.05 18.91
C GLU A 508 -5.74 -2.97 19.29
N PHE A 509 -4.86 -3.62 18.51
CA PHE A 509 -3.42 -3.59 18.75
C PHE A 509 -2.59 -2.93 17.63
N GLY A 510 -3.18 -2.68 16.46
CA GLY A 510 -2.53 -1.99 15.36
C GLY A 510 -3.42 -1.89 14.12
N PHE A 511 -2.83 -1.43 13.02
CA PHE A 511 -3.45 -1.39 11.69
C PHE A 511 -2.37 -1.28 10.61
N PHE A 512 -2.71 -1.59 9.36
CA PHE A 512 -1.88 -1.18 8.23
C PHE A 512 -2.23 0.25 7.81
N THR A 513 -1.24 1.14 7.68
CA THR A 513 -1.30 2.21 6.69
C THR A 513 -1.11 1.59 5.31
N PHE A 514 -1.57 2.28 4.25
CA PHE A 514 -1.94 1.67 2.96
C PHE A 514 -1.12 0.44 2.58
N GLY A 515 -1.75 -0.73 2.70
CA GLY A 515 -1.09 -2.01 2.57
C GLY A 515 -1.52 -3.09 3.56
N GLY A 516 -0.70 -4.13 3.66
CA GLY A 516 -1.05 -5.43 4.24
C GLY A 516 -1.26 -6.49 3.15
N SER A 517 -0.70 -7.68 3.35
CA SER A 517 -1.03 -8.89 2.58
C SER A 517 -1.32 -10.05 3.51
N ASP A 518 -0.54 -10.22 4.59
CA ASP A 518 -0.69 -11.38 5.45
C ASP A 518 -0.88 -11.04 6.92
N ASN A 519 -1.27 -12.06 7.64
CA ASN A 519 -1.47 -12.04 9.07
C ASN A 519 -1.30 -13.48 9.56
N ALA A 520 -0.32 -13.72 10.42
CA ALA A 520 -0.07 -15.05 10.95
C ALA A 520 -0.38 -15.17 12.44
N LEU A 521 -0.79 -16.36 12.87
CA LEU A 521 -0.90 -16.74 14.27
C LEU A 521 0.13 -17.81 14.62
N LEU A 522 0.78 -17.64 15.77
CA LEU A 522 1.67 -18.64 16.35
C LEU A 522 1.11 -19.13 17.69
N PHE A 523 1.11 -20.44 17.88
CA PHE A 523 0.73 -21.10 19.13
C PHE A 523 1.91 -21.90 19.67
N GLN A 524 2.16 -21.80 20.98
CA GLN A 524 3.23 -22.58 21.58
C GLN A 524 2.94 -24.09 21.62
N LYS A 525 4.03 -24.86 21.76
CA LYS A 525 3.99 -26.32 21.92
C LYS A 525 2.96 -26.78 22.95
N GLY A 526 2.22 -27.82 22.59
CA GLY A 526 1.16 -28.38 23.43
C GLY A 526 -0.21 -27.71 23.25
N VAL A 527 -0.32 -26.66 22.43
CA VAL A 527 -1.61 -26.19 21.91
C VAL A 527 -1.87 -26.88 20.57
N ASN A 528 -3.07 -27.45 20.40
CA ASN A 528 -3.53 -27.98 19.12
C ASN A 528 -4.66 -27.10 18.58
N PRO A 529 -4.37 -26.13 17.69
CA PRO A 529 -5.41 -25.36 17.03
C PRO A 529 -6.20 -26.23 16.03
N THR A 530 -7.53 -26.13 16.02
CA THR A 530 -8.39 -26.74 15.01
C THR A 530 -9.32 -25.69 14.41
N LEU A 531 -9.29 -25.56 13.08
CA LEU A 531 -10.20 -24.71 12.30
C LEU A 531 -11.66 -25.17 12.46
N PHE A 532 -12.60 -24.26 12.18
CA PHE A 532 -14.01 -24.62 12.05
C PHE A 532 -14.41 -24.85 10.58
N ASP A 533 -15.25 -25.87 10.35
CA ASP A 533 -15.94 -26.14 9.06
C ASP A 533 -16.94 -25.02 8.65
N THR A 534 -16.98 -23.89 9.35
CA THR A 534 -17.97 -22.82 9.13
C THR A 534 -17.57 -21.92 7.96
N VAL A 535 -18.02 -22.30 6.77
CA VAL A 535 -18.02 -21.46 5.57
C VAL A 535 -18.72 -20.12 5.85
N THR A 536 -17.94 -19.05 6.01
CA THR A 536 -18.41 -17.65 6.08
C THR A 536 -18.34 -16.96 4.72
N GLY A 537 -18.84 -17.67 3.70
CA GLY A 537 -18.81 -17.28 2.30
C GLY A 537 -17.62 -17.89 1.54
N ASP A 538 -17.81 -18.07 0.24
CA ASP A 538 -16.71 -18.34 -0.69
C ASP A 538 -15.85 -17.07 -0.80
N SER A 539 -14.53 -17.18 -0.62
CA SER A 539 -13.59 -16.08 -0.90
C SER A 539 -13.69 -15.68 -2.39
N PRO A 540 -13.88 -14.39 -2.73
CA PRO A 540 -13.97 -13.94 -4.13
C PRO A 540 -12.70 -14.28 -4.94
N ASP A 541 -11.56 -14.29 -4.26
CA ASP A 541 -10.24 -14.39 -4.87
C ASP A 541 -9.68 -15.83 -4.83
N THR A 542 -10.34 -16.77 -4.14
CA THR A 542 -9.82 -18.13 -3.86
C THR A 542 -10.93 -19.17 -3.76
N ASP A 543 -11.00 -20.05 -4.77
CA ASP A 543 -12.09 -21.00 -5.03
C ASP A 543 -12.33 -21.97 -3.85
N GLY A 544 -13.37 -21.69 -3.04
CA GLY A 544 -13.75 -22.47 -1.86
C GLY A 544 -12.98 -22.18 -0.56
N ALA A 545 -12.13 -21.15 -0.51
CA ALA A 545 -11.43 -20.76 0.72
C ALA A 545 -12.32 -19.94 1.68
N VAL A 546 -12.07 -20.08 2.99
CA VAL A 546 -12.90 -19.46 4.04
C VAL A 546 -12.44 -18.03 4.35
N TYR A 547 -13.26 -17.05 3.99
CA TYR A 547 -13.07 -15.64 4.36
C TYR A 547 -13.55 -15.39 5.80
N ASN A 548 -12.65 -14.98 6.69
CA ASN A 548 -12.93 -14.73 8.11
C ASN A 548 -13.12 -13.23 8.37
N LEU A 549 -13.96 -12.89 9.34
CA LEU A 549 -14.14 -11.50 9.78
C LEU A 549 -13.32 -11.24 11.04
N VAL A 550 -12.82 -10.02 11.20
CA VAL A 550 -12.05 -9.66 12.39
C VAL A 550 -12.90 -9.86 13.65
N SER A 551 -12.33 -10.50 14.67
CA SER A 551 -13.01 -10.92 15.90
C SER A 551 -14.00 -12.10 15.76
N SER A 552 -14.26 -12.64 14.56
CA SER A 552 -15.00 -13.91 14.44
C SER A 552 -14.10 -15.09 14.80
N LYS A 553 -14.71 -16.18 15.30
CA LYS A 553 -14.05 -17.46 15.59
C LYS A 553 -13.39 -18.05 14.33
N VAL A 554 -12.09 -18.35 14.40
CA VAL A 554 -11.34 -19.05 13.33
C VAL A 554 -11.03 -20.49 13.70
N GLY A 555 -10.90 -20.78 15.00
CA GLY A 555 -10.58 -22.12 15.49
C GLY A 555 -10.79 -22.26 16.99
N THR A 556 -10.64 -23.49 17.49
CA THR A 556 -10.42 -23.73 18.93
C THR A 556 -8.96 -24.05 19.20
N ALA A 557 -8.46 -23.56 20.34
CA ALA A 557 -7.16 -23.93 20.89
C ALA A 557 -7.39 -24.84 22.10
N HIS A 558 -6.90 -26.08 22.03
CA HIS A 558 -6.95 -27.02 23.14
C HIS A 558 -5.54 -27.34 23.62
N LEU A 559 -5.31 -27.21 24.92
CA LEU A 559 -4.11 -27.78 25.56
C LEU A 559 -4.17 -29.30 25.43
N LEU A 560 -3.19 -29.88 24.76
CA LEU A 560 -2.98 -31.32 24.71
C LEU A 560 -2.71 -31.85 26.12
N PRO A 561 -3.16 -33.09 26.44
CA PRO A 561 -2.76 -33.74 27.67
C PRO A 561 -1.24 -33.79 27.77
N THR A 562 -0.68 -33.41 28.92
CA THR A 562 0.75 -33.61 29.19
C THR A 562 1.08 -35.09 28.94
N PRO A 563 2.11 -35.43 28.14
CA PRO A 563 2.54 -36.81 27.98
C PRO A 563 2.76 -37.44 29.35
N VAL A 564 2.14 -38.60 29.58
CA VAL A 564 2.44 -39.42 30.74
C VAL A 564 3.73 -40.15 30.41
N ASP A 565 4.79 -39.92 31.21
CA ASP A 565 6.05 -40.66 31.08
C ASP A 565 5.79 -42.16 31.37
N ASP A 566 5.96 -43.02 30.37
CA ASP A 566 5.84 -44.49 30.39
C ASP A 566 7.17 -45.20 30.77
#